data_AF-A0A7V3FTF7-F1
#
_entry.id   AF-A0A7V3FTF7-F1
#
_cell.length_a   1.000
_cell.length_b   1.000
_cell.length_c   1.000
_cell.angle_alpha   90.00
_cell.angle_beta   90.00
_cell.angle_gamma   90.00
#
_symmetry.space_group_name_H-M   'P 1'
#
loop_
_entity.id
_entity.type
_entity.pdbx_description
1 polymer ?
#
loop_
_entity_poly.entity_id
_entity_poly.type
_entity_poly.pdbx_seq_one_letter_code
_entity_poly.pdbx_strand_id
1 'polypeptide(L)'
;MTNRLLQNKFFAFLKLIRAENLLIMVFTMSSIRYFVIEPVMDQVYFSEFHFWILVLSTTLIAAAGYIINDYFDVKTDHINHPETVVIDVVIKRRTAMLLHLIFSGVGLILGAWLAYRCFALRLVLFQIIAITLLWFYSTHFKKQLLTGNLVIAVLTGLIPLMSYAYEVLNGVHINTAYFD
;
A
#
# COMPACT_ATOMS: atom_id res chain seq x y z
N MET A 1 25.32 -16.73 -10.17
CA MET A 1 24.59 -17.58 -9.19
C MET A 1 23.12 -17.17 -9.01
N THR A 2 22.70 -15.99 -9.50
CA THR A 2 21.39 -15.35 -9.24
C THR A 2 20.19 -15.91 -10.03
N ASN A 3 20.42 -16.71 -11.08
CA ASN A 3 19.35 -17.20 -11.96
C ASN A 3 18.47 -18.33 -11.37
N ARG A 4 18.92 -19.02 -10.31
CA ARG A 4 18.18 -20.19 -9.77
C ARG A 4 17.04 -19.81 -8.81
N LEU A 5 17.14 -18.67 -8.13
CA LEU A 5 16.12 -18.23 -7.16
C LEU A 5 14.88 -17.66 -7.86
N LEU A 6 15.07 -16.94 -8.98
CA LEU A 6 13.96 -16.42 -9.78
C LEU A 6 13.24 -17.49 -10.61
N GLN A 7 13.81 -18.69 -10.80
CA GLN A 7 13.07 -19.82 -11.37
C GLN A 7 11.93 -20.29 -10.46
N ASN A 8 12.01 -20.05 -9.15
CA ASN A 8 10.94 -20.37 -8.23
C ASN A 8 9.89 -19.25 -8.22
N LYS A 9 8.68 -19.60 -8.67
CA LYS A 9 7.53 -18.69 -8.76
C LYS A 9 7.24 -17.95 -7.45
N PHE A 10 7.53 -18.56 -6.30
CA PHE A 10 7.31 -17.95 -4.99
C PHE A 10 8.24 -16.74 -4.74
N PHE A 11 9.55 -16.92 -4.90
CA PHE A 11 10.52 -15.82 -4.71
C PHE A 11 10.35 -14.72 -5.77
N ALA A 12 10.03 -15.11 -7.01
CA ALA A 12 9.68 -14.18 -8.06
C ALA A 12 8.47 -13.31 -7.67
N PHE A 13 7.44 -13.91 -7.06
CA PHE A 13 6.27 -13.18 -6.58
C PHE A 13 6.61 -12.23 -5.43
N LEU A 14 7.38 -12.67 -4.41
CA LEU A 14 7.80 -11.80 -3.31
C LEU A 14 8.60 -10.59 -3.78
N LYS A 15 9.47 -10.80 -4.76
CA LYS A 15 10.23 -9.72 -5.39
C LYS A 15 9.32 -8.76 -6.16
N LEU A 16 8.35 -9.28 -6.92
CA LEU A 16 7.41 -8.48 -7.71
C LEU A 16 6.60 -7.51 -6.83
N ILE A 17 6.17 -7.96 -5.65
CA ILE A 17 5.44 -7.10 -4.71
C ILE A 17 6.35 -6.26 -3.82
N ARG A 18 7.67 -6.39 -3.97
CA ARG A 18 8.70 -5.76 -3.13
C ARG A 18 8.45 -6.01 -1.64
N ALA A 19 8.37 -7.30 -1.27
CA ALA A 19 7.99 -7.73 0.07
C ALA A 19 8.81 -7.07 1.20
N GLU A 20 10.09 -6.79 0.96
CA GLU A 20 10.97 -6.09 1.92
C GLU A 20 10.44 -4.70 2.25
N ASN A 21 10.01 -3.94 1.24
CA ASN A 21 9.45 -2.60 1.43
C ASN A 21 8.11 -2.66 2.17
N LEU A 22 7.28 -3.67 1.87
CA LEU A 22 6.01 -3.88 2.56
C LEU A 22 6.22 -4.23 4.04
N LEU A 23 7.22 -5.05 4.37
CA LEU A 23 7.55 -5.36 5.77
C LEU A 23 8.01 -4.11 6.54
N ILE A 24 8.83 -3.27 5.92
CA ILE A 24 9.23 -1.98 6.51
C ILE A 24 8.01 -1.09 6.73
N MET A 25 7.07 -1.05 5.78
CA MET A 25 5.82 -0.29 5.92
C MET A 25 4.99 -0.78 7.10
N VAL A 26 4.76 -2.10 7.23
CA VAL A 26 4.03 -2.70 8.35
C VAL A 26 4.71 -2.36 9.69
N PHE A 27 6.03 -2.50 9.75
CA PHE A 27 6.81 -2.17 10.93
C PHE A 27 6.69 -0.69 11.32
N THR A 28 6.76 0.21 10.33
CA THR A 28 6.65 1.65 10.54
C THR A 28 5.26 2.04 11.04
N MET A 29 4.20 1.51 10.43
CA MET A 29 2.82 1.73 10.88
C MET A 29 2.62 1.24 12.31
N SER A 30 3.14 0.06 12.64
CA SER A 30 3.06 -0.52 13.99
C SER A 30 3.84 0.32 15.01
N SER A 31 5.04 0.78 14.66
CA SER A 31 5.87 1.63 15.52
C SER A 31 5.18 2.96 15.81
N ILE A 32 4.56 3.58 14.81
CA ILE A 32 3.82 4.83 14.99
C ILE A 32 2.59 4.60 15.88
N ARG A 33 1.87 3.49 15.71
CA ARG A 33 0.75 3.14 16.57
C ARG A 33 1.19 2.96 18.04
N TYR A 34 2.08 2.02 18.31
CA TYR A 34 2.38 1.57 19.66
C TYR A 34 3.41 2.45 20.40
N PHE A 35 4.33 3.09 19.69
CA PHE A 35 5.39 3.89 20.32
C PHE A 35 5.18 5.41 20.22
N VAL A 36 4.21 5.86 19.42
CA VAL A 36 3.92 7.30 19.28
C VAL A 36 2.47 7.62 19.65
N ILE A 37 1.48 7.01 19.01
CA ILE A 37 0.07 7.36 19.26
C ILE A 37 -0.37 6.94 20.66
N GLU A 38 -0.16 5.67 21.03
CA GLU A 38 -0.60 5.17 22.34
C GLU A 38 0.06 5.88 23.54
N PRO A 39 1.36 6.22 23.53
CA PRO A 39 1.97 6.95 24.64
C PRO A 39 1.60 8.44 24.69
N VAL A 40 1.19 9.04 23.58
CA VAL A 40 0.87 10.49 23.49
C VAL A 40 -0.61 10.77 23.76
N MET A 41 -1.49 9.81 23.49
CA MET A 41 -2.94 9.97 23.68
C MET A 41 -3.40 9.39 25.01
N ASP A 42 -4.22 10.14 25.75
CA ASP A 42 -4.82 9.68 27.01
C ASP A 42 -5.80 8.51 26.83
N GLN A 43 -6.44 8.46 25.66
CA GLN A 43 -7.45 7.48 25.28
C GLN A 43 -7.23 7.07 23.83
N VAL A 44 -7.35 5.77 23.57
CA VAL A 44 -7.15 5.19 22.25
C VAL A 44 -8.45 4.53 21.81
N TYR A 45 -9.15 5.18 20.89
CA TYR A 45 -10.46 4.85 20.35
C TYR A 45 -10.39 3.94 19.12
N PHE A 46 -9.29 3.96 18.37
CA PHE A 46 -9.13 3.09 17.21
C PHE A 46 -8.76 1.68 17.67
N SER A 47 -9.56 0.67 17.34
CA SER A 47 -9.33 -0.70 17.82
C SER A 47 -8.13 -1.35 17.12
N GLU A 48 -7.46 -2.28 17.81
CA GLU A 48 -6.38 -3.08 17.22
C GLU A 48 -6.81 -3.83 15.96
N PHE A 49 -8.02 -4.40 15.98
CA PHE A 49 -8.58 -5.09 14.82
C PHE A 49 -8.72 -4.15 13.62
N HIS A 50 -9.27 -2.96 13.84
CA HIS A 50 -9.40 -1.94 12.79
C HIS A 50 -8.04 -1.46 12.27
N PHE A 51 -7.04 -1.35 13.15
CA PHE A 51 -5.67 -1.04 12.78
C PHE A 51 -5.06 -2.09 11.84
N TRP A 52 -5.17 -3.38 12.16
CA TRP A 52 -4.64 -4.42 11.29
C TRP A 52 -5.35 -4.52 9.93
N ILE A 53 -6.65 -4.19 9.88
CA ILE A 53 -7.38 -4.05 8.61
C ILE A 53 -6.83 -2.87 7.79
N LEU A 54 -6.51 -1.73 8.43
CA LEU A 54 -5.88 -0.59 7.76
C LEU A 54 -4.50 -0.97 7.19
N VAL A 55 -3.67 -1.64 7.99
CA VAL A 55 -2.34 -2.11 7.57
C VAL A 55 -2.46 -3.04 6.37
N LEU A 56 -3.39 -4.01 6.42
CA LEU A 56 -3.62 -4.96 5.33
C LEU A 56 -4.13 -4.27 4.05
N SER A 57 -5.13 -3.40 4.17
CA SER A 57 -5.65 -2.61 3.05
C SER A 57 -4.54 -1.82 2.36
N THR A 58 -3.72 -1.15 3.16
CA THR A 58 -2.64 -0.30 2.69
C THR A 58 -1.52 -1.09 2.01
N THR A 59 -1.09 -2.20 2.61
CA THR A 59 -0.04 -3.06 2.02
C THR A 59 -0.49 -3.72 0.73
N LEU A 60 -1.77 -4.10 0.61
CA LEU A 60 -2.33 -4.60 -0.65
C LEU A 60 -2.30 -3.54 -1.75
N ILE A 61 -2.70 -2.30 -1.45
CA ILE A 61 -2.66 -1.20 -2.43
C ILE A 61 -1.22 -0.88 -2.84
N ALA A 62 -0.28 -0.84 -1.88
CA ALA A 62 1.14 -0.62 -2.15
C ALA A 62 1.72 -1.73 -3.04
N ALA A 63 1.44 -2.99 -2.73
CA ALA A 63 1.83 -4.14 -3.54
C ALA A 63 1.25 -4.06 -4.96
N ALA A 64 -0.02 -3.65 -5.11
CA ALA A 64 -0.65 -3.43 -6.40
C ALA A 64 0.05 -2.32 -7.20
N GLY A 65 0.50 -1.26 -6.52
CA GLY A 65 1.31 -0.18 -7.06
C GLY A 65 2.66 -0.65 -7.61
N TYR A 66 3.37 -1.49 -6.84
CA TYR A 66 4.63 -2.07 -7.32
C TYR A 66 4.43 -2.99 -8.53
N ILE A 67 3.38 -3.81 -8.54
CA ILE A 67 3.08 -4.69 -9.67
C ILE A 67 2.82 -3.91 -10.96
N ILE A 68 2.01 -2.84 -10.90
CA ILE A 68 1.68 -2.06 -12.09
C ILE A 68 2.89 -1.23 -12.56
N ASN A 69 3.73 -0.75 -11.65
CA ASN A 69 4.99 -0.10 -11.98
C ASN A 69 5.89 -1.04 -12.80
N ASP A 70 6.20 -2.21 -12.25
CA ASP A 70 7.06 -3.18 -12.91
C ASP A 70 6.44 -3.67 -14.25
N TYR A 71 5.11 -3.75 -14.36
CA TYR A 71 4.42 -4.11 -15.61
C TYR A 71 4.70 -3.13 -16.76
N PHE A 72 4.74 -1.83 -16.49
CA PHE A 72 5.02 -0.82 -17.51
C PHE A 72 6.51 -0.66 -17.82
N ASP A 73 7.36 -1.03 -16.86
CA ASP A 73 8.83 -0.92 -16.93
C ASP A 73 9.52 -2.16 -17.52
N VAL A 74 8.81 -3.29 -17.71
CA VAL A 74 9.36 -4.55 -18.27
C VAL A 74 10.33 -4.37 -19.43
N LYS A 75 9.98 -3.55 -20.43
CA LYS A 75 10.84 -3.35 -21.62
C LYS A 75 12.15 -2.62 -21.26
N THR A 76 12.07 -1.64 -20.38
CA THR A 76 13.21 -0.83 -19.94
C THR A 76 14.12 -1.65 -19.03
N ASP A 77 13.52 -2.40 -18.10
CA ASP A 77 14.27 -3.23 -17.15
C ASP A 77 14.95 -4.42 -17.83
N HIS A 78 14.36 -4.95 -18.92
CA HIS A 78 15.06 -5.95 -19.74
C HIS A 78 16.36 -5.44 -20.38
N ILE A 79 16.50 -4.13 -20.57
CA ILE A 79 17.70 -3.51 -21.13
C ILE A 79 18.67 -3.12 -20.01
N ASN A 80 18.16 -2.46 -18.96
CA ASN A 80 18.99 -1.88 -17.91
C ASN A 80 19.38 -2.87 -16.81
N HIS A 81 18.47 -3.78 -16.45
CA HIS A 81 18.59 -4.71 -15.31
C HIS A 81 17.98 -6.09 -15.64
N PRO A 82 18.47 -6.79 -16.67
CA PRO A 82 17.85 -8.03 -17.16
C PRO A 82 17.76 -9.14 -16.09
N GLU A 83 18.67 -9.15 -15.13
CA GLU A 83 18.71 -10.08 -14.00
C GLU A 83 17.62 -9.82 -12.96
N THR A 84 17.01 -8.63 -12.95
CA THR A 84 15.97 -8.30 -11.96
C THR A 84 14.55 -8.50 -12.46
N VAL A 85 14.36 -8.60 -13.77
CA VAL A 85 13.04 -8.69 -14.41
C VAL A 85 12.31 -9.99 -14.04
N VAL A 86 11.11 -9.84 -13.49
CA VAL A 86 10.24 -10.97 -13.13
C VAL A 86 9.12 -11.19 -14.15
N ILE A 87 8.53 -10.10 -14.64
CA ILE A 87 7.42 -10.15 -15.60
C ILE A 87 7.99 -10.52 -16.99
N ASP A 88 7.26 -11.33 -17.76
CA ASP A 88 7.69 -11.98 -19.02
C ASP A 88 8.78 -13.05 -18.89
N VAL A 89 9.50 -13.13 -17.77
CA VAL A 89 10.44 -14.22 -17.48
C VAL A 89 9.77 -15.35 -16.70
N VAL A 90 9.14 -15.02 -15.57
CA VAL A 90 8.56 -15.98 -14.61
C VAL A 90 7.06 -15.79 -14.49
N ILE A 91 6.62 -14.53 -14.42
CA ILE A 91 5.22 -14.14 -14.26
C ILE A 91 4.72 -13.55 -15.57
N LYS A 92 3.60 -14.07 -16.08
CA LYS A 92 3.00 -13.55 -17.32
C LYS A 92 2.39 -12.17 -17.06
N ARG A 93 2.49 -11.27 -18.04
CA ARG A 93 1.80 -9.96 -18.06
C ARG A 93 0.32 -10.01 -17.66
N ARG A 94 -0.43 -11.00 -18.18
CA ARG A 94 -1.85 -11.17 -17.82
C ARG A 94 -2.05 -11.44 -16.33
N THR A 95 -1.17 -12.26 -15.73
CA THR A 95 -1.20 -12.56 -14.29
C THR A 95 -0.82 -11.32 -13.47
N ALA A 96 0.19 -10.55 -13.89
CA ALA A 96 0.56 -9.30 -13.22
C ALA A 96 -0.62 -8.30 -13.20
N MET A 97 -1.29 -8.09 -14.33
CA MET A 97 -2.49 -7.22 -14.39
C MET A 97 -3.63 -7.73 -13.51
N LEU A 98 -3.86 -9.06 -13.49
CA LEU A 98 -4.88 -9.65 -12.63
C LEU A 98 -4.55 -9.43 -11.15
N LEU A 99 -3.29 -9.65 -10.75
CA LEU A 99 -2.83 -9.40 -9.38
C LEU A 99 -2.99 -7.93 -8.99
N HIS A 100 -2.62 -6.99 -9.87
CA HIS A 100 -2.84 -5.56 -9.64
C HIS A 100 -4.32 -5.25 -9.38
N LEU A 101 -5.23 -5.80 -10.21
CA LEU A 101 -6.67 -5.59 -10.06
C LEU A 101 -7.20 -6.18 -8.74
N ILE A 102 -6.83 -7.43 -8.43
CA ILE A 102 -7.25 -8.11 -7.20
C ILE A 102 -6.74 -7.34 -5.98
N PHE A 103 -5.47 -6.97 -5.95
CA PHE A 103 -4.86 -6.31 -4.80
C PHE A 103 -5.42 -4.92 -4.59
N SER A 104 -5.58 -4.13 -5.66
CA SER A 104 -6.23 -2.81 -5.59
C SER A 104 -7.68 -2.94 -5.13
N GLY A 105 -8.43 -3.90 -5.68
CA GLY A 105 -9.83 -4.12 -5.35
C GLY A 105 -10.05 -4.57 -3.91
N VAL A 106 -9.33 -5.59 -3.45
CA VAL A 106 -9.41 -6.07 -2.06
C VAL A 106 -8.94 -5.00 -1.09
N GLY A 107 -7.84 -4.32 -1.39
CA GLY A 107 -7.35 -3.21 -0.58
C GLY A 107 -8.38 -2.08 -0.45
N LEU A 108 -9.02 -1.68 -1.56
CA LEU A 108 -10.07 -0.67 -1.55
C LEU A 108 -11.31 -1.12 -0.76
N ILE A 109 -11.75 -2.37 -0.92
CA ILE A 109 -12.91 -2.91 -0.19
C ILE A 109 -12.64 -2.91 1.32
N LEU A 110 -11.46 -3.36 1.75
CA LEU A 110 -11.08 -3.35 3.17
C LEU A 110 -11.02 -1.92 3.73
N GLY A 111 -10.43 -0.98 2.99
CA GLY A 111 -10.35 0.43 3.39
C GLY A 111 -11.72 1.09 3.45
N ALA A 112 -12.60 0.79 2.48
CA ALA A 112 -13.97 1.29 2.46
C ALA A 112 -14.81 0.74 3.62
N TRP A 113 -14.69 -0.56 3.89
CA TRP A 113 -15.33 -1.20 5.03
C TRP A 113 -14.86 -0.57 6.34
N LEU A 114 -13.54 -0.36 6.51
CA LEU A 114 -12.98 0.27 7.69
C LEU A 114 -13.48 1.71 7.88
N ALA A 115 -13.47 2.50 6.80
CA ALA A 115 -13.98 3.87 6.81
C ALA A 115 -15.46 3.94 7.21
N TYR A 116 -16.28 2.99 6.74
CA TYR A 116 -17.67 2.87 7.17
C TYR A 116 -17.78 2.54 8.66
N ARG A 117 -16.99 1.58 9.17
CA ARG A 117 -16.99 1.18 10.58
C ARG A 117 -16.55 2.28 11.55
N CYS A 118 -15.68 3.18 11.10
CA CYS A 118 -15.18 4.30 11.91
C CYS A 118 -15.93 5.62 11.64
N PHE A 119 -17.08 5.58 10.96
CA PHE A 119 -17.86 6.77 10.56
C PHE A 119 -17.04 7.83 9.79
N ALA A 120 -15.97 7.40 9.13
CA ALA A 120 -14.97 8.24 8.49
C ALA A 120 -14.93 8.00 6.97
N LEU A 121 -16.09 7.97 6.31
CA LEU A 121 -16.23 7.66 4.87
C LEU A 121 -15.39 8.56 3.96
N ARG A 122 -15.05 9.77 4.39
CA ARG A 122 -14.15 10.69 3.67
C ARG A 122 -12.76 10.09 3.45
N LEU A 123 -12.30 9.19 4.34
CA LEU A 123 -10.99 8.55 4.23
C LEU A 123 -10.91 7.55 3.08
N VAL A 124 -12.04 7.05 2.55
CA VAL A 124 -12.05 6.19 1.35
C VAL A 124 -11.45 6.93 0.14
N LEU A 125 -11.61 8.25 0.09
CA LEU A 125 -10.99 9.06 -0.96
C LEU A 125 -9.48 8.91 -0.99
N PHE A 126 -8.83 8.70 0.16
CA PHE A 126 -7.39 8.49 0.22
C PHE A 126 -6.99 7.20 -0.51
N GLN A 127 -7.70 6.08 -0.26
CA GLN A 127 -7.45 4.83 -1.00
C GLN A 127 -7.70 4.97 -2.50
N ILE A 128 -8.79 5.65 -2.89
CA ILE A 128 -9.11 5.88 -4.31
C ILE A 128 -8.02 6.72 -4.98
N ILE A 129 -7.61 7.82 -4.33
CA ILE A 129 -6.55 8.71 -4.83
C ILE A 129 -5.24 7.93 -4.92
N ALA A 130 -4.88 7.13 -3.91
CA ALA A 130 -3.65 6.34 -3.94
C ALA A 130 -3.62 5.36 -5.13
N ILE A 131 -4.69 4.57 -5.33
CA ILE A 131 -4.80 3.63 -6.45
C ILE A 131 -4.73 4.38 -7.80
N THR A 132 -5.48 5.48 -7.91
CA THR A 132 -5.55 6.28 -9.15
C THR A 132 -4.22 6.92 -9.47
N LEU A 133 -3.55 7.49 -8.46
CA LEU A 133 -2.26 8.15 -8.61
C LEU A 133 -1.18 7.13 -8.98
N LEU A 134 -1.16 5.96 -8.34
CA LEU A 134 -0.22 4.88 -8.68
C LEU A 134 -0.43 4.38 -10.11
N TRP A 135 -1.68 4.21 -10.55
CA TRP A 135 -2.00 3.79 -11.91
C TRP A 135 -1.68 4.87 -12.96
N PHE A 136 -2.10 6.11 -12.71
CA PHE A 136 -1.85 7.25 -13.60
C PHE A 136 -0.35 7.55 -13.71
N TYR A 137 0.38 7.48 -12.59
CA TYR A 137 1.83 7.58 -12.56
C TYR A 137 2.47 6.54 -13.48
N SER A 138 2.13 5.26 -13.30
CA SER A 138 2.76 4.14 -14.02
C SER A 138 2.47 4.18 -15.53
N THR A 139 1.35 4.78 -15.93
CA THR A 139 0.95 4.91 -17.34
C THR A 139 1.54 6.13 -18.05
N HIS A 140 1.68 7.28 -17.36
CA HIS A 140 1.97 8.58 -18.01
C HIS A 140 3.34 9.18 -17.68
N PHE A 141 3.93 8.92 -16.51
CA PHE A 141 5.14 9.63 -16.04
C PHE A 141 6.46 8.93 -16.41
N LYS A 142 6.51 8.40 -17.64
CA LYS A 142 7.56 7.49 -18.14
C LYS A 142 8.97 8.07 -18.33
N LYS A 143 9.28 9.27 -17.81
CA LYS A 143 10.55 9.97 -18.12
C LYS A 143 11.28 10.62 -16.95
N GLN A 144 10.88 10.40 -15.70
CA GLN A 144 11.60 11.01 -14.56
C GLN A 144 11.90 9.98 -13.47
N LEU A 145 13.17 9.58 -13.39
CA LEU A 145 13.74 8.67 -12.37
C LEU A 145 13.41 9.11 -10.92
N LEU A 146 13.16 10.40 -10.69
CA LEU A 146 12.90 10.95 -9.36
C LEU A 146 11.43 10.90 -8.92
N THR A 147 10.47 11.00 -9.85
CA THR A 147 9.07 11.28 -9.47
C THR A 147 8.31 10.05 -8.97
N GLY A 148 8.69 8.84 -9.39
CA GLY A 148 8.05 7.60 -8.91
C GLY A 148 8.35 7.26 -7.48
N ASN A 149 9.63 7.30 -7.12
CA ASN A 149 10.04 7.16 -5.74
C ASN A 149 9.47 8.28 -4.87
N LEU A 150 9.25 9.48 -5.42
CA LEU A 150 8.64 10.58 -4.69
C LEU A 150 7.14 10.34 -4.44
N VAL A 151 6.37 9.87 -5.42
CA VAL A 151 4.95 9.52 -5.22
C VAL A 151 4.82 8.38 -4.21
N ILE A 152 5.64 7.34 -4.34
CA ILE A 152 5.64 6.21 -3.41
C ILE A 152 6.11 6.67 -2.03
N ALA A 153 7.14 7.49 -1.92
CA ALA A 153 7.63 8.03 -0.64
C ALA A 153 6.61 8.95 0.03
N VAL A 154 5.91 9.81 -0.73
CA VAL A 154 4.84 10.67 -0.22
C VAL A 154 3.68 9.82 0.27
N LEU A 155 3.20 8.85 -0.53
CA LEU A 155 2.14 7.94 -0.10
C LEU A 155 2.58 7.12 1.13
N THR A 156 3.81 6.61 1.14
CA THR A 156 4.39 5.86 2.26
C THR A 156 4.54 6.71 3.52
N GLY A 157 4.90 7.99 3.39
CA GLY A 157 4.99 8.92 4.51
C GLY A 157 3.61 9.32 5.07
N LEU A 158 2.58 9.36 4.21
CA LEU A 158 1.20 9.64 4.62
C LEU A 158 0.51 8.45 5.29
N ILE A 159 0.99 7.22 5.04
CA ILE A 159 0.38 5.98 5.54
C ILE A 159 0.33 5.91 7.08
N PRO A 160 1.43 6.18 7.83
CA PRO A 160 1.34 6.19 9.29
C PRO A 160 0.42 7.28 9.83
N LEU A 161 0.31 8.42 9.14
CA LEU A 161 -0.61 9.51 9.51
C LEU A 161 -2.09 9.10 9.36
N MET A 162 -2.41 8.11 8.54
CA MET A 162 -3.79 7.60 8.44
C MET A 162 -4.25 6.96 9.75
N SER A 163 -3.37 6.25 10.46
CA SER A 163 -3.72 5.67 11.77
C SER A 163 -4.12 6.75 12.78
N TYR A 164 -3.39 7.87 12.79
CA TYR A 164 -3.72 9.05 13.57
C TYR A 164 -5.02 9.72 13.10
N ALA A 165 -5.25 9.84 11.79
CA ALA A 165 -6.48 10.43 11.26
C ALA A 165 -7.72 9.62 11.66
N TYR A 166 -7.64 8.28 11.61
CA TYR A 166 -8.71 7.40 12.10
C TYR A 166 -8.94 7.55 13.61
N GLU A 167 -7.87 7.65 14.39
CA GLU A 167 -7.93 7.89 15.84
C GLU A 167 -8.69 9.17 16.17
N VAL A 168 -8.31 10.30 15.55
CA VAL A 168 -8.96 11.61 15.78
C VAL A 168 -10.42 11.61 15.35
N LEU A 169 -10.73 11.12 14.15
CA LEU A 169 -12.11 11.13 13.63
C LEU A 169 -13.03 10.23 14.45
N ASN A 170 -12.55 9.06 14.87
CA ASN A 170 -13.32 8.14 15.69
C ASN A 170 -13.53 8.71 17.10
N GLY A 171 -12.51 9.33 17.71
CA GLY A 171 -12.61 10.01 19.00
C GLY A 171 -13.61 11.17 18.99
N VAL A 172 -13.65 11.97 17.92
CA VAL A 172 -14.66 13.04 17.77
C VAL A 172 -16.07 12.45 17.76
N HIS A 173 -16.32 11.41 16.94
CA HIS A 173 -17.64 10.78 16.84
C HIS A 173 -18.11 10.19 18.17
N ILE A 174 -17.23 9.45 18.85
CA ILE A 174 -17.51 8.83 20.14
C ILE A 174 -17.88 9.91 21.16
N ASN A 175 -17.06 10.96 21.32
CA ASN A 175 -17.36 12.03 22.25
C ASN A 175 -18.69 12.73 21.94
N THR A 176 -18.96 13.08 20.67
CA THR A 176 -20.26 13.70 20.31
C THR A 176 -21.46 12.79 20.62
N ALA A 177 -21.32 11.47 20.46
CA ALA A 177 -22.39 10.51 20.75
C ALA A 177 -22.66 10.31 22.25
N TYR A 178 -21.74 10.70 23.13
CA TYR A 178 -21.93 10.65 24.59
C TYR A 178 -22.42 11.99 25.18
N PHE A 179 -22.37 13.08 24.43
CA PHE A 179 -22.79 14.42 24.86
C PHE A 179 -24.14 14.87 24.27
N ASP A 180 -24.84 13.99 23.54
CA ASP A 180 -26.24 14.09 23.12
C ASP A 180 -27.12 13.13 23.92
#